data_AF-A0A3L7YRC3-F1
#
_entry.id   AF-A0A3L7YRC3-F1
#
_cell.length_a   1.000
_cell.length_b   1.000
_cell.length_c   1.000
_cell.angle_alpha   90.00
_cell.angle_beta   90.00
_cell.angle_gamma   90.00
#
_symmetry.space_group_name_H-M   'P 1'
#
loop_
_entity.id
_entity.type
_entity.pdbx_description
1 polymer ?
#
loop_
_entity_poly.entity_id
_entity_poly.type
_entity_poly.pdbx_seq_one_letter_code
_entity_poly.pdbx_strand_id
1 'polypeptide(L)'
;MDGAKTYVYATRTMAAVATAAIERAGLTVPEVDLVIPHQANLRIIEHVSKAIDFPMEKIFVNLDRYGNTSAASIPIALSEAVAAGRLKPGDVFCTVAFGGGYTSGAFVTRWDADPANGSRAASVDTAAIKIKRPEGGAKAAVVPAALKVLLDAKRR
;
A
#
# COMPACT_ATOMS: atom_id res chain seq x y z
N MET A 1 7.31 -7.04 -15.86
CA MET A 1 7.67 -5.76 -15.21
C MET A 1 9.18 -5.65 -15.21
N ASP A 2 9.75 -4.49 -15.55
CA ASP A 2 11.20 -4.25 -15.44
C ASP A 2 11.55 -4.07 -13.95
N GLY A 3 11.96 -5.17 -13.32
CA GLY A 3 12.15 -5.23 -11.87
C GLY A 3 13.24 -4.30 -11.35
N ALA A 4 14.31 -4.09 -12.13
CA ALA A 4 15.42 -3.23 -11.74
C ALA A 4 14.98 -1.75 -11.70
N LYS A 5 14.33 -1.27 -12.76
CA LYS A 5 13.80 0.10 -12.78
C LYS A 5 12.72 0.33 -11.74
N THR A 6 11.85 -0.67 -11.54
CA THR A 6 10.80 -0.61 -10.52
C THR A 6 11.39 -0.51 -9.12
N TYR A 7 12.44 -1.30 -8.82
CA TYR A 7 13.12 -1.27 -7.53
C TYR A 7 13.72 0.12 -7.25
N VAL A 8 14.49 0.66 -8.20
CA VAL A 8 15.13 1.99 -8.05
C VAL A 8 14.09 3.10 -7.86
N TYR A 9 12.99 3.05 -8.62
CA TYR A 9 11.90 4.00 -8.45
C TYR A 9 11.28 3.86 -7.05
N ALA A 10 10.94 2.64 -6.65
CA ALA A 10 10.28 2.36 -5.37
C ALA A 10 11.11 2.85 -4.18
N THR A 11 12.40 2.50 -4.14
CA THR A 11 13.27 2.85 -3.01
C THR A 11 13.43 4.35 -2.84
N ARG A 12 13.60 5.09 -3.94
CA ARG A 12 13.74 6.55 -3.90
C ARG A 12 12.43 7.26 -3.58
N THR A 13 11.34 6.83 -4.22
CA THR A 13 10.06 7.52 -4.13
C THR A 13 9.36 7.26 -2.81
N MET A 14 9.38 6.02 -2.30
CA MET A 14 8.68 5.71 -1.05
C MET A 14 9.24 6.49 0.14
N ALA A 15 10.57 6.56 0.29
CA ALA A 15 11.17 7.32 1.38
C ALA A 15 10.77 8.81 1.33
N ALA A 16 10.94 9.45 0.17
CA ALA A 16 10.60 10.86 -0.01
C ALA A 16 9.11 11.14 0.22
N VAL A 17 8.22 10.27 -0.27
CA VAL A 17 6.77 10.45 -0.14
C VAL A 17 6.32 10.21 1.31
N ALA A 18 6.91 9.25 2.02
CA ALA A 18 6.64 9.03 3.44
C ALA A 18 7.08 10.24 4.29
N THR A 19 8.32 10.71 4.11
CA THR A 19 8.85 11.89 4.82
C THR A 19 7.99 13.12 4.56
N ALA A 20 7.64 13.40 3.29
CA ALA A 20 6.81 14.53 2.95
C ALA A 20 5.40 14.44 3.56
N ALA A 21 4.83 13.24 3.69
CA ALA A 21 3.53 13.07 4.34
C ALA A 21 3.60 13.31 5.86
N ILE A 22 4.68 12.86 6.52
CA ILE A 22 4.93 13.07 7.95
C ILE A 22 5.13 14.57 8.23
N GLU A 23 5.96 15.25 7.44
CA GLU A 23 6.18 16.70 7.57
C GLU A 23 4.89 17.49 7.34
N ARG A 24 4.09 17.11 6.32
CA ARG A 24 2.78 17.74 6.05
C ARG A 24 1.76 17.53 7.18
N ALA A 25 1.93 16.49 7.98
CA ALA A 25 1.13 16.27 9.18
C ALA A 25 1.64 17.07 10.40
N GLY A 26 2.71 17.86 10.25
CA GLY A 26 3.31 18.65 11.32
C GLY A 26 4.12 17.80 12.31
N LEU A 27 4.60 16.64 11.88
CA LEU A 27 5.32 15.68 12.71
C LEU A 27 6.75 15.46 12.19
N THR A 28 7.56 14.86 13.03
CA THR A 28 8.88 14.30 12.69
C THR A 28 8.81 12.78 12.62
N VAL A 29 9.76 12.14 11.93
CA VAL A 29 9.79 10.67 11.78
C VAL A 29 9.75 9.92 13.13
N PRO A 30 10.47 10.36 14.19
CA PRO A 30 10.41 9.69 15.50
C PRO A 30 9.04 9.74 16.20
N GLU A 31 8.16 10.67 15.82
CA GLU A 31 6.80 10.82 16.36
C GLU A 31 5.80 9.85 15.71
N VAL A 32 6.22 9.07 14.71
CA VAL A 32 5.40 8.01 14.12
C VAL A 32 5.57 6.71 14.93
N ASP A 33 4.46 6.12 15.36
CA ASP A 33 4.44 4.88 16.13
C ASP A 33 4.57 3.65 15.25
N LEU A 34 3.99 3.69 14.05
CA LEU A 34 3.99 2.56 13.12
C LEU A 34 4.03 3.01 11.65
N VAL A 35 4.83 2.33 10.84
CA VAL A 35 4.79 2.47 9.37
C VAL A 35 4.22 1.20 8.74
N ILE A 36 3.21 1.35 7.88
CA ILE A 36 2.56 0.26 7.14
C ILE A 36 2.77 0.49 5.63
N PRO A 37 3.86 -0.03 5.05
CA PRO A 37 4.17 0.18 3.64
C PRO A 37 3.37 -0.77 2.73
N HIS A 38 3.35 -0.48 1.43
CA HIS A 38 2.97 -1.45 0.42
C HIS A 38 3.88 -2.68 0.51
N GLN A 39 3.27 -3.85 0.64
CA GLN A 39 3.92 -5.14 0.81
C GLN A 39 4.40 -5.68 -0.54
N ALA A 40 5.39 -5.01 -1.16
CA ALA A 40 5.90 -5.40 -2.48
C ALA A 40 7.12 -6.33 -2.41
N ASN A 41 8.09 -5.96 -1.59
CA ASN A 41 9.36 -6.67 -1.45
C ASN A 41 10.06 -6.24 -0.15
N LEU A 42 10.57 -7.19 0.63
CA LEU A 42 11.20 -6.89 1.91
C LEU A 42 12.42 -5.96 1.76
N ARG A 43 13.22 -6.14 0.69
CA ARG A 43 14.41 -5.29 0.43
C ARG A 43 14.04 -3.83 0.17
N ILE A 44 12.87 -3.57 -0.43
CA ILE A 44 12.37 -2.21 -0.62
C ILE A 44 11.97 -1.62 0.74
N ILE A 45 11.27 -2.40 1.57
CA ILE A 45 10.85 -1.97 2.91
C ILE A 45 12.06 -1.65 3.80
N GLU A 46 13.07 -2.53 3.82
CA GLU A 46 14.34 -2.30 4.53
C GLU A 46 15.07 -1.06 4.03
N HIS A 47 15.02 -0.79 2.73
CA HIS A 47 15.61 0.43 2.19
C HIS A 47 14.86 1.68 2.67
N VAL A 48 13.52 1.65 2.66
CA VAL A 48 12.70 2.76 3.18
C VAL A 48 13.02 3.02 4.65
N SER A 49 13.04 1.97 5.49
CA SER A 49 13.44 2.04 6.90
C SER A 49 14.75 2.80 7.09
N LYS A 50 15.80 2.39 6.38
CA LYS A 50 17.12 3.04 6.45
C LYS A 50 17.10 4.47 5.93
N ALA A 51 16.35 4.73 4.86
CA ALA A 51 16.32 6.04 4.21
C ALA A 51 15.61 7.12 5.06
N ILE A 52 14.63 6.73 5.88
CA ILE A 52 13.95 7.65 6.79
C ILE A 52 14.45 7.55 8.25
N ASP A 53 15.50 6.76 8.50
CA ASP A 53 16.03 6.48 9.85
C ASP A 53 14.96 6.00 10.84
N PHE A 54 14.19 4.98 10.42
CA PHE A 54 13.08 4.45 11.20
C PHE A 54 13.26 2.95 11.51
N PRO A 55 13.11 2.52 12.77
CA PRO A 55 13.36 1.15 13.18
C PRO A 55 12.46 0.13 12.47
N MET A 56 13.05 -0.96 11.97
CA MET A 56 12.31 -2.04 11.30
C MET A 56 11.26 -2.68 12.21
N GLU A 57 11.49 -2.74 13.52
CA GLU A 57 10.52 -3.25 14.49
C GLU A 57 9.26 -2.39 14.58
N LYS A 58 9.30 -1.11 14.19
CA LYS A 58 8.11 -0.24 14.05
C LYS A 58 7.52 -0.24 12.64
N ILE A 59 8.01 -1.10 11.74
CA ILE A 59 7.41 -1.31 10.42
C ILE A 59 6.60 -2.61 10.44
N PHE A 60 5.35 -2.54 10.01
CA PHE A 60 4.52 -3.73 9.89
C PHE A 60 4.78 -4.45 8.56
N VAL A 61 5.16 -5.72 8.64
CA VAL A 61 5.45 -6.58 7.48
C VAL A 61 4.69 -7.88 7.62
N ASN A 62 3.99 -8.28 6.56
CA ASN A 62 3.32 -9.58 6.44
C ASN A 62 3.53 -10.24 5.06
N LEU A 63 4.57 -9.80 4.36
CA LEU A 63 5.02 -10.35 3.08
C LEU A 63 5.26 -11.85 3.11
N ASP A 64 5.74 -12.38 4.24
CA ASP A 64 5.98 -13.80 4.49
C ASP A 64 4.71 -14.65 4.38
N ARG A 65 3.54 -14.06 4.67
CA ARG A 65 2.25 -14.75 4.67
C ARG A 65 1.45 -14.54 3.39
N TYR A 66 1.47 -13.33 2.83
CA TYR A 66 0.60 -12.97 1.69
C TYR A 66 1.33 -12.59 0.40
N GLY A 67 2.65 -12.36 0.46
CA GLY A 67 3.38 -11.75 -0.64
C GLY A 67 2.79 -10.39 -1.06
N ASN A 68 2.91 -10.06 -2.35
CA ASN A 68 2.38 -8.82 -2.90
C ASN A 68 0.92 -8.98 -3.33
N THR A 69 0.02 -8.31 -2.61
CA THR A 69 -1.43 -8.27 -2.86
C THR A 69 -1.91 -6.95 -3.49
N SER A 70 -0.99 -6.19 -4.09
CA SER A 70 -1.26 -4.93 -4.79
C SER A 70 -2.00 -3.93 -3.88
N ALA A 71 -3.15 -3.39 -4.32
CA ALA A 71 -3.95 -2.44 -3.56
C ALA A 71 -4.43 -2.97 -2.19
N ALA A 72 -4.55 -4.29 -2.03
CA ALA A 72 -4.99 -4.90 -0.78
C ALA A 72 -3.87 -5.01 0.28
N SER A 73 -2.61 -4.75 -0.07
CA SER A 73 -1.48 -4.93 0.83
C SER A 73 -1.55 -4.06 2.10
N ILE A 74 -1.86 -2.77 1.95
CA ILE A 74 -1.95 -1.86 3.11
C ILE A 74 -3.18 -2.19 3.97
N PRO A 75 -4.40 -2.38 3.41
CA PRO A 75 -5.56 -2.77 4.21
C PRO A 75 -5.37 -4.07 5.01
N ILE A 76 -4.81 -5.11 4.40
CA ILE A 76 -4.54 -6.39 5.09
C ILE A 76 -3.54 -6.16 6.22
N ALA A 77 -2.43 -5.48 5.94
CA ALA A 77 -1.40 -5.18 6.94
C ALA A 77 -1.93 -4.32 8.09
N LEU A 78 -2.76 -3.31 7.80
CA LEU A 78 -3.40 -2.46 8.81
C LEU A 78 -4.34 -3.27 9.70
N SER A 79 -5.20 -4.10 9.10
CA SER A 79 -6.12 -4.96 9.86
C SER A 79 -5.36 -5.88 10.81
N GLU A 80 -4.25 -6.45 10.38
CA GLU A 80 -3.43 -7.33 11.22
C GLU A 80 -2.63 -6.57 12.27
N ALA A 81 -2.11 -5.38 11.96
CA ALA A 81 -1.43 -4.53 12.92
C ALA A 81 -2.35 -4.19 14.10
N VAL A 82 -3.59 -3.82 13.79
CA VAL A 82 -4.62 -3.56 14.80
C VAL A 82 -4.94 -4.83 15.60
N ALA A 83 -5.20 -5.96 14.93
CA ALA A 83 -5.53 -7.22 15.59
C ALA A 83 -4.39 -7.76 16.48
N ALA A 84 -3.13 -7.50 16.10
CA ALA A 84 -1.95 -7.87 16.87
C ALA A 84 -1.60 -6.87 17.98
N GLY A 85 -2.39 -5.81 18.17
CA GLY A 85 -2.11 -4.75 19.16
C GLY A 85 -0.85 -3.93 18.86
N ARG A 86 -0.41 -3.96 17.60
CA ARG A 86 0.74 -3.19 17.07
C ARG A 86 0.38 -1.75 16.71
N LEU A 87 -0.92 -1.48 16.52
CA LEU A 87 -1.50 -0.15 16.36
C LEU A 87 -2.66 0.00 17.34
N LYS A 88 -2.61 1.03 18.18
CA LYS A 88 -3.54 1.26 19.29
C LYS A 88 -4.22 2.64 19.17
N PRO A 89 -5.38 2.85 19.80
CA PRO A 89 -5.98 4.18 19.88
C PRO A 89 -4.98 5.20 20.46
N GLY A 90 -4.82 6.33 19.76
CA GLY A 90 -3.86 7.38 20.07
C GLY A 90 -2.56 7.31 19.25
N ASP A 91 -2.19 6.14 18.72
CA ASP A 91 -0.96 5.97 17.94
C ASP A 91 -1.03 6.74 16.61
N VAL A 92 0.09 7.29 16.17
CA VAL A 92 0.25 7.87 14.84
C VAL A 92 0.85 6.82 13.91
N PHE A 93 0.22 6.60 12.75
CA PHE A 93 0.80 5.73 11.74
C PHE A 93 0.92 6.42 10.38
N CYS A 94 1.93 5.98 9.62
CA CYS A 94 2.16 6.39 8.26
C CYS A 94 1.98 5.17 7.33
N THR A 95 1.28 5.36 6.21
CA THR A 95 1.31 4.38 5.12
C THR A 95 2.01 4.97 3.91
N VAL A 96 2.63 4.11 3.11
CA VAL A 96 3.30 4.53 1.88
C VAL A 96 3.25 3.44 0.83
N ALA A 97 2.94 3.82 -0.42
CA ALA A 97 2.81 2.91 -1.54
C ALA A 97 3.43 3.47 -2.81
N PHE A 98 3.77 2.54 -3.71
CA PHE A 98 4.11 2.79 -5.10
C PHE A 98 3.43 1.73 -5.98
N GLY A 99 3.26 2.02 -7.27
CA GLY A 99 2.61 1.11 -8.20
C GLY A 99 2.90 1.45 -9.67
N GLY A 100 2.49 0.53 -10.56
CA GLY A 100 2.65 0.70 -12.01
C GLY A 100 1.85 1.88 -12.54
N GLY A 101 2.48 2.73 -13.34
CA GLY A 101 1.91 4.00 -13.81
C GLY A 101 2.96 5.01 -14.26
N TYR A 102 3.94 5.42 -13.45
CA TYR A 102 4.16 5.17 -12.02
C TYR A 102 3.28 6.06 -11.13
N THR A 103 2.78 5.50 -10.03
CA THR A 103 2.00 6.22 -9.02
C THR A 103 2.58 5.96 -7.64
N SER A 104 2.55 6.96 -6.77
CA SER A 104 2.96 6.83 -5.37
C SER A 104 2.11 7.70 -4.47
N GLY A 105 2.01 7.33 -3.21
CA GLY A 105 1.25 8.09 -2.22
C GLY A 105 1.58 7.63 -0.81
N ALA A 106 1.43 8.54 0.13
CA ALA A 106 1.49 8.26 1.55
C ALA A 106 0.41 9.08 2.25
N PHE A 107 -0.01 8.61 3.42
CA PHE A 107 -0.79 9.41 4.34
C PHE A 107 -0.36 9.11 5.77
N VAL A 108 -0.57 10.09 6.64
CA VAL A 108 -0.33 10.00 8.07
C VAL A 108 -1.61 10.36 8.79
N THR A 109 -1.98 9.55 9.77
CA THR A 109 -3.15 9.83 10.63
C THR A 109 -2.91 9.26 12.02
N ARG A 110 -3.66 9.79 12.98
CA ARG A 110 -3.82 9.18 14.29
C ARG A 110 -4.87 8.08 14.21
N TRP A 111 -4.60 6.94 14.80
CA TRP A 111 -5.56 5.85 14.94
C TRP A 111 -6.47 6.17 16.14
N ASP A 112 -7.76 6.38 15.91
CA ASP A 112 -8.76 6.68 16.95
C ASP A 112 -9.86 5.61 17.03
N ALA A 113 -9.89 4.68 16.08
CA ALA A 113 -10.85 3.59 16.06
C ALA A 113 -10.54 2.58 17.16
N ASP A 114 -11.47 2.41 18.09
CA ASP A 114 -11.42 1.35 19.09
C ASP A 114 -12.01 0.05 18.50
N PRO A 115 -11.21 -1.00 18.25
CA PRO A 115 -11.72 -2.25 17.69
C PRO A 115 -12.67 -3.00 18.63
N ALA A 116 -12.62 -2.73 19.94
CA ALA A 116 -13.53 -3.30 20.93
C ALA A 116 -14.90 -2.62 20.92
N ASN A 117 -14.95 -1.35 20.50
CA ASN A 117 -16.16 -0.52 20.48
C ASN A 117 -16.65 -0.16 19.06
N GLY A 118 -15.92 -0.56 18.02
CA GLY A 118 -16.31 -0.37 16.63
C GLY A 118 -17.48 -1.26 16.24
N SER A 119 -18.50 -0.69 15.59
CA SER A 119 -19.56 -1.49 14.96
C SER A 119 -18.94 -2.38 13.89
N ARG A 120 -18.95 -3.70 14.12
CA ARG A 120 -18.57 -4.64 13.08
C ARG A 120 -19.64 -4.60 12.00
N ALA A 121 -19.23 -4.44 10.75
CA ALA A 121 -20.12 -4.72 9.63
C ALA A 121 -20.69 -6.12 9.80
N ALA A 122 -21.95 -6.32 9.43
CA ALA A 122 -22.57 -7.64 9.44
C ALA A 122 -21.65 -8.63 8.70
N SER A 123 -21.48 -9.82 9.25
CA SER A 123 -20.69 -10.87 8.61
C SER A 123 -21.22 -11.08 7.19
N VAL A 124 -20.34 -10.95 6.20
CA VAL A 124 -20.71 -11.26 4.81
C VAL A 124 -20.76 -12.77 4.67
N ASP A 125 -21.95 -13.30 4.38
CA ASP A 125 -22.07 -14.68 3.93
C ASP A 125 -21.39 -14.80 2.57
N THR A 126 -20.21 -15.42 2.53
CA THR A 126 -19.44 -15.59 1.31
C THR A 126 -20.18 -16.47 0.30
N ALA A 127 -21.10 -17.33 0.73
CA ALA A 127 -21.96 -18.11 -0.15
C ALA A 127 -23.03 -17.24 -0.84
N ALA A 128 -23.39 -16.09 -0.26
CA ALA A 128 -24.32 -15.13 -0.85
C ALA A 128 -23.66 -14.19 -1.88
N ILE A 129 -22.32 -14.17 -1.96
CA ILE A 129 -21.60 -13.31 -2.93
C ILE A 129 -21.74 -13.90 -4.35
N LYS A 130 -22.60 -13.28 -5.16
CA LYS A 130 -22.69 -13.57 -6.60
C LYS A 130 -21.66 -12.76 -7.37
N ILE A 131 -20.54 -13.39 -7.73
CA ILE A 131 -19.57 -12.78 -8.64
C ILE A 131 -20.14 -12.83 -10.07
N LYS A 132 -20.59 -11.68 -10.60
CA LYS A 132 -20.89 -11.57 -12.03
C LYS A 132 -19.56 -11.62 -12.78
N ARG A 133 -19.22 -12.79 -13.31
CA ARG A 133 -18.08 -12.91 -14.24
C ARG A 133 -18.41 -12.07 -15.48
N PRO A 134 -17.44 -11.32 -16.04
CA PRO A 134 -17.67 -10.61 -17.29
C PRO A 134 -18.16 -11.61 -18.35
N GLU A 135 -19.29 -11.31 -18.98
CA GLU A 135 -19.85 -12.13 -20.06
C GLU A 135 -18.86 -12.08 -21.24
N GLY A 136 -18.31 -13.24 -21.61
CA GLY A 136 -17.25 -13.35 -22.61
C GLY A 136 -15.86 -13.13 -22.00
N GLY A 137 -15.30 -14.20 -21.41
CA GLY A 137 -14.02 -14.18 -20.70
C GLY A 137 -12.98 -13.28 -21.35
N ALA A 138 -12.55 -12.25 -20.60
CA ALA A 138 -11.41 -11.37 -20.87
C ALA A 138 -11.02 -11.20 -22.36
N LYS A 139 -11.96 -10.92 -23.26
CA LYS A 139 -11.57 -10.30 -24.53
C LYS A 139 -11.25 -8.87 -24.17
N ALA A 140 -9.96 -8.52 -24.20
CA ALA A 140 -9.52 -7.14 -24.07
C ALA A 140 -10.45 -6.27 -24.93
N ALA A 141 -11.06 -5.25 -24.31
CA ALA A 141 -11.88 -4.31 -25.06
C ALA A 141 -11.09 -3.84 -26.28
N VAL A 142 -11.73 -3.80 -27.45
CA VAL A 142 -11.08 -3.36 -28.68
C VAL A 142 -10.47 -1.99 -28.41
N VAL A 143 -9.15 -1.90 -28.52
CA VAL A 143 -8.43 -0.66 -28.28
C VAL A 143 -9.01 0.41 -29.21
N PRO A 144 -9.59 1.51 -28.68
CA PRO A 144 -10.17 2.55 -29.52
C PRO A 144 -9.14 3.06 -30.53
N ALA A 145 -9.57 3.35 -31.77
CA ALA A 145 -8.67 3.77 -32.85
C ALA A 145 -7.77 4.95 -32.44
N ALA A 146 -8.32 5.90 -31.67
CA ALA A 146 -7.58 7.04 -31.12
C ALA A 146 -6.43 6.62 -30.19
N LEU A 147 -6.60 5.55 -29.40
CA LEU A 147 -5.56 5.03 -28.50
C LEU A 147 -4.51 4.20 -29.26
N LYS A 148 -4.90 3.55 -30.36
CA LYS A 148 -4.02 2.69 -31.16
C LYS A 148 -2.86 3.48 -31.77
N VAL A 149 -3.15 4.69 -32.27
CA VAL A 149 -2.14 5.63 -32.80
C VAL A 149 -1.09 5.97 -31.74
N LEU A 150 -1.50 6.18 -30.49
CA LEU A 150 -0.59 6.51 -29.38
C LEU A 150 0.25 5.30 -28.93
N LEU A 151 -0.32 4.09 -28.99
CA LEU A 151 0.39 2.87 -28.64
C LEU A 151 1.44 2.48 -29.70
N ASP A 152 1.13 2.69 -30.97
CA ASP A 152 2.05 2.43 -32.09
C ASP A 152 3.20 3.45 -32.14
N ALA A 153 2.95 4.69 -31.71
CA ALA A 153 3.98 5.72 -31.60
C ALA A 153 5.00 5.44 -30.48
N LYS A 154 4.61 4.73 -29.41
CA LYS A 154 5.48 4.38 -28.27
C LYS A 154 6.30 3.09 -28.47
N ARG A 155 6.13 2.39 -29.59
CA ARG A 155 6.86 1.15 -29.93
C ARG A 155 8.07 1.36 -30.83
N ARG A 156 8.45 2.62 -31.11
CA ARG A 156 9.69 2.99 -31.80
C ARG A 156 10.74 3.49 -30.83
#